data_AF-A0A661N8C1-F1
#
_entry.id   AF-A0A661N8C1-F1
#
_cell.length_a   1.000
_cell.length_b   1.000
_cell.length_c   1.000
_cell.angle_alpha   90.00
_cell.angle_beta   90.00
_cell.angle_gamma   90.00
#
_symmetry.space_group_name_H-M   'P 1'
#
loop_
_entity.id
_entity.type
_entity.pdbx_description
1 polymer ?
#
loop_
_entity_poly.entity_id
_entity_poly.type
_entity_poly.pdbx_seq_one_letter_code
_entity_poly.pdbx_strand_id
1 'polypeptide(L)'
;MAQSHGRQKRAAKQKKRRQARKEAKARQAPKPEQRRAEPPKRSGPHGKPLHAELAAEIGYDANRVLGSQQWLALDEREQLARVATYHERALPSNQQPPSIPRHAGMHVIVENQLASGEPPETSAALQRLFAEGLSRHDALHAIGWVLTEHMGQAMKAQEPVDAERYAQDLSQLTVDRWLSKAADKP
;
A
#
# COMPACT_ATOMS: atom_id res chain seq x y z
N MET A 1 63.35 -0.39 21.76
CA MET A 1 63.09 0.76 20.87
C MET A 1 62.18 0.40 19.67
N ALA A 2 60.92 -0.04 19.89
CA ALA A 2 60.07 -0.57 18.81
C ALA A 2 58.62 -0.04 18.79
N GLN A 3 58.31 1.08 19.46
CA GLN A 3 56.94 1.61 19.52
C GLN A 3 56.73 2.96 18.79
N SER A 4 57.79 3.60 18.29
CA SER A 4 57.68 4.92 17.61
C SER A 4 57.26 4.82 16.12
N HIS A 5 57.60 3.73 15.44
CA HIS A 5 57.39 3.59 13.98
C HIS A 5 55.93 3.31 13.56
N GLY A 6 55.05 2.92 14.47
CA GLY A 6 53.64 2.59 14.16
C GLY A 6 52.71 3.80 14.05
N ARG A 7 52.95 4.86 14.84
CA ARG A 7 52.12 6.08 14.85
C ARG A 7 52.36 6.96 13.63
N GLN A 8 53.61 7.05 13.17
CA GLN A 8 53.97 7.86 11.99
C GLN A 8 53.34 7.30 10.69
N LYS A 9 53.28 5.96 10.53
CA LYS A 9 52.66 5.32 9.36
C LYS A 9 51.14 5.53 9.29
N ARG A 10 50.44 5.60 10.44
CA ARG A 10 48.99 5.85 10.50
C ARG A 10 48.63 7.30 10.17
N ALA A 11 49.42 8.27 10.64
CA ALA A 11 49.23 9.69 10.34
C ALA A 11 49.43 10.01 8.83
N ALA A 12 50.43 9.38 8.20
CA ALA A 12 50.69 9.53 6.76
C ALA A 12 49.55 8.96 5.89
N LYS A 13 48.96 7.83 6.28
CA LYS A 13 47.81 7.21 5.59
C LYS A 13 46.54 8.07 5.71
N GLN A 14 46.35 8.76 6.82
CA GLN A 14 45.19 9.64 7.04
C GLN A 14 45.32 10.98 6.28
N LYS A 15 46.54 11.55 6.18
CA LYS A 15 46.80 12.71 5.32
C LYS A 15 46.58 12.41 3.83
N LYS A 16 47.07 11.26 3.31
CA LYS A 16 46.82 10.85 1.91
C LYS A 16 45.34 10.69 1.58
N ARG A 17 44.53 10.10 2.48
CA ARG A 17 43.07 9.96 2.26
C ARG A 17 42.32 11.31 2.29
N ARG A 18 42.76 12.26 3.13
CA ARG A 18 42.18 13.62 3.16
C ARG A 18 42.52 14.41 1.89
N GLN A 19 43.72 14.25 1.35
CA GLN A 19 44.14 14.91 0.12
C GLN A 19 43.40 14.35 -1.11
N ALA A 20 43.25 13.03 -1.22
CA ALA A 20 42.46 12.40 -2.28
C ALA A 20 40.96 12.80 -2.26
N ARG A 21 40.37 12.99 -1.07
CA ARG A 21 38.99 13.50 -0.95
C ARG A 21 38.84 14.98 -1.34
N LYS A 22 39.86 15.81 -1.12
CA LYS A 22 39.85 17.21 -1.58
C LYS A 22 39.94 17.31 -3.10
N GLU A 23 40.75 16.48 -3.75
CA GLU A 23 40.90 16.45 -5.21
C GLU A 23 39.67 15.88 -5.94
N ALA A 24 38.99 14.89 -5.35
CA ALA A 24 37.73 14.36 -5.90
C ALA A 24 36.58 15.39 -5.82
N LYS A 25 36.51 16.19 -4.76
CA LYS A 25 35.49 17.24 -4.60
C LYS A 25 35.73 18.45 -5.52
N ALA A 26 36.97 18.70 -5.92
CA ALA A 26 37.33 19.77 -6.87
C ALA A 26 36.99 19.44 -8.33
N ARG A 27 36.75 18.17 -8.68
CA ARG A 27 36.40 17.72 -10.04
C ARG A 27 34.88 17.72 -10.33
N GLN A 28 34.05 17.94 -9.32
CA GLN A 28 32.58 17.99 -9.44
C GLN A 28 31.99 19.37 -9.11
N ALA A 29 32.72 20.45 -9.43
CA ALA A 29 32.14 21.78 -9.43
C ALA A 29 31.43 22.02 -10.78
N PRO A 30 30.13 22.35 -10.81
CA PRO A 30 29.48 22.81 -12.04
C PRO A 30 30.06 24.18 -12.45
N LYS A 31 30.32 24.36 -13.76
CA LYS A 31 30.84 25.61 -14.35
C LYS A 31 29.87 26.77 -14.09
N PRO A 32 30.36 28.00 -13.80
CA PRO A 32 29.51 29.16 -13.68
C PRO A 32 29.20 29.77 -15.06
N GLU A 33 27.90 29.99 -15.27
CA GLU A 33 27.29 31.21 -15.79
C GLU A 33 27.36 31.51 -17.31
N GLN A 34 26.19 31.67 -17.95
CA GLN A 34 25.66 32.97 -18.43
C GLN A 34 24.68 32.80 -19.61
N ARG A 35 23.41 33.20 -19.41
CA ARG A 35 22.71 34.32 -20.10
C ARG A 35 21.18 34.11 -20.11
N ARG A 36 20.52 35.24 -19.85
CA ARG A 36 19.07 35.49 -19.76
C ARG A 36 18.29 34.99 -20.98
N ALA A 37 17.10 34.45 -20.72
CA ALA A 37 15.93 34.60 -21.56
C ALA A 37 14.69 34.75 -20.66
N GLU A 38 13.94 35.83 -20.84
CA GLU A 38 12.68 36.10 -20.16
C GLU A 38 11.62 35.04 -20.52
N PRO A 39 10.67 34.72 -19.62
CA PRO A 39 9.60 33.78 -19.96
C PRO A 39 8.55 34.48 -20.85
N PRO A 40 8.03 33.83 -21.92
CA PRO A 40 6.93 34.38 -22.67
C PRO A 40 5.65 34.37 -21.81
N LYS A 41 4.93 35.49 -21.82
CA LYS A 41 3.60 35.63 -21.20
C LYS A 41 2.64 34.64 -21.85
N ARG A 42 2.11 33.70 -21.06
CA ARG A 42 1.01 32.81 -21.51
C ARG A 42 -0.32 33.51 -21.32
N SER A 43 -1.00 33.77 -22.43
CA SER A 43 -2.39 34.21 -22.51
C SER A 43 -3.30 32.99 -22.74
N GLY A 44 -4.06 32.57 -21.71
CA GLY A 44 -5.25 31.68 -21.72
C GLY A 44 -5.16 30.25 -22.30
N PRO A 45 -6.21 29.41 -22.21
CA PRO A 45 -7.16 29.17 -21.11
C PRO A 45 -6.76 27.89 -20.32
N HIS A 46 -6.95 27.84 -19.00
CA HIS A 46 -6.71 26.58 -18.26
C HIS A 46 -7.87 25.60 -18.50
N GLY A 47 -7.73 24.80 -19.56
CA GLY A 47 -8.35 23.49 -19.62
C GLY A 47 -7.88 22.67 -18.41
N LYS A 48 -8.84 22.10 -17.67
CA LYS A 48 -8.57 21.13 -16.62
C LYS A 48 -7.69 20.00 -17.20
N PRO A 49 -6.77 19.40 -16.44
CA PRO A 49 -5.99 18.29 -16.95
C PRO A 49 -6.95 17.14 -17.32
N LEU A 50 -6.93 16.74 -18.60
CA LEU A 50 -7.71 15.63 -19.18
C LEU A 50 -7.59 14.30 -18.43
N HIS A 51 -6.59 14.15 -17.55
CA HIS A 51 -6.38 12.94 -16.75
C HIS A 51 -7.34 12.80 -15.56
N ALA A 52 -7.89 13.90 -15.02
CA ALA A 52 -8.79 13.84 -13.87
C ALA A 52 -10.20 13.38 -14.28
N GLU A 53 -10.66 13.79 -15.47
CA GLU A 53 -12.01 13.46 -15.96
C GLU A 53 -12.10 12.03 -16.51
N LEU A 54 -11.00 11.49 -17.07
CA LEU A 54 -10.96 10.10 -17.54
C LEU A 54 -10.83 9.07 -16.38
N ALA A 55 -10.32 9.49 -15.22
CA ALA A 55 -10.24 8.66 -14.01
C ALA A 55 -11.58 8.55 -13.25
N ALA A 56 -12.55 9.42 -13.59
CA ALA A 56 -13.88 9.42 -12.99
C ALA A 56 -14.72 8.18 -13.37
N GLU A 57 -14.34 7.44 -14.42
CA GLU A 57 -15.13 6.34 -14.97
C GLU A 57 -14.51 4.94 -14.80
N ILE A 58 -13.57 4.76 -13.86
CA ILE A 58 -13.03 3.44 -13.54
C ILE A 58 -13.94 2.74 -12.52
N GLY A 59 -14.88 1.90 -12.96
CA GLY A 59 -15.71 1.11 -12.04
C GLY A 59 -14.86 0.22 -11.10
N TYR A 60 -15.26 0.09 -9.84
CA TYR A 60 -14.73 -0.92 -8.93
C TYR A 60 -15.48 -2.24 -9.14
N ASP A 61 -14.73 -3.32 -9.30
CA ASP A 61 -15.22 -4.70 -9.36
C ASP A 61 -14.33 -5.53 -8.46
N ALA A 62 -14.89 -6.06 -7.37
CA ALA A 62 -14.13 -6.85 -6.40
C ALA A 62 -13.56 -8.15 -6.98
N ASN A 63 -14.06 -8.61 -8.13
CA ASN A 63 -13.53 -9.76 -8.85
C ASN A 63 -12.38 -9.41 -9.81
N ARG A 64 -12.04 -8.12 -9.95
CA ARG A 64 -10.96 -7.66 -10.82
C ARG A 64 -9.91 -6.91 -10.05
N VAL A 65 -8.67 -7.02 -10.50
CA VAL A 65 -7.56 -6.23 -9.96
C VAL A 65 -7.60 -4.84 -10.58
N LEU A 66 -7.92 -3.83 -9.78
CA LEU A 66 -7.54 -2.46 -10.11
C LEU A 66 -6.02 -2.34 -9.90
N GLY A 67 -5.31 -1.71 -10.84
CA GLY A 67 -3.86 -1.52 -10.69
C GLY A 67 -3.56 -0.74 -9.42
N SER A 68 -2.60 -1.19 -8.59
CA SER A 68 -2.32 -0.64 -7.26
C SER A 68 -2.13 0.88 -7.26
N GLN A 69 -1.46 1.42 -8.28
CA GLN A 69 -1.25 2.87 -8.41
C GLN A 69 -2.56 3.63 -8.65
N GLN A 70 -3.51 3.06 -9.39
CA GLN A 70 -4.80 3.69 -9.66
C GLN A 70 -5.66 3.67 -8.40
N TRP A 71 -5.66 2.56 -7.66
CA TRP A 71 -6.39 2.42 -6.41
C TRP A 71 -5.89 3.39 -5.33
N LEU A 72 -4.57 3.47 -5.15
CA LEU A 72 -3.94 4.35 -4.15
C LEU A 72 -3.96 5.84 -4.54
N ALA A 73 -4.30 6.17 -5.78
CA ALA A 73 -4.47 7.56 -6.22
C ALA A 73 -5.85 8.14 -5.84
N LEU A 74 -6.83 7.28 -5.51
CA LEU A 74 -8.14 7.69 -5.02
C LEU A 74 -8.04 8.14 -3.57
N ASP A 75 -8.84 9.14 -3.19
CA ASP A 75 -9.02 9.44 -1.77
C ASP A 75 -9.92 8.39 -1.09
N GLU A 76 -9.89 8.34 0.25
CA GLU A 76 -10.64 7.36 1.03
C GLU A 76 -12.16 7.43 0.77
N ARG A 77 -12.73 8.62 0.54
CA ARG A 77 -14.17 8.77 0.28
C ARG A 77 -14.52 8.18 -1.07
N GLU A 78 -13.68 8.38 -2.08
CA GLU A 78 -13.84 7.78 -3.40
C GLU A 78 -13.68 6.25 -3.34
N GLN A 79 -12.68 5.74 -2.62
CA GLN A 79 -12.51 4.30 -2.41
C GLN A 79 -13.77 3.69 -1.77
N LEU A 80 -14.27 4.29 -0.68
CA LEU A 80 -15.49 3.85 0.01
C LEU A 80 -16.71 3.91 -0.91
N ALA A 81 -16.91 5.01 -1.62
CA ALA A 81 -18.06 5.20 -2.51
C ALA A 81 -18.08 4.18 -3.65
N ARG A 82 -16.92 3.86 -4.23
CA ARG A 82 -16.80 2.87 -5.31
C ARG A 82 -17.14 1.46 -4.81
N VAL A 83 -16.63 1.08 -3.64
CA VAL A 83 -16.92 -0.23 -3.03
C VAL A 83 -18.39 -0.34 -2.62
N ALA A 84 -18.96 0.70 -2.01
CA ALA A 84 -20.38 0.74 -1.65
C ALA A 84 -21.27 0.61 -2.89
N THR A 85 -20.97 1.36 -3.95
CA THR A 85 -21.70 1.31 -5.22
C THR A 85 -21.65 -0.09 -5.85
N TYR A 86 -20.52 -0.78 -5.78
CA TYR A 86 -20.41 -2.17 -6.24
C TYR A 86 -21.36 -3.08 -5.47
N HIS A 87 -21.37 -3.01 -4.13
CA HIS A 87 -22.25 -3.85 -3.32
C HIS A 87 -23.73 -3.55 -3.51
N GLU A 88 -24.10 -2.27 -3.63
CA GLU A 88 -25.49 -1.86 -3.91
C GLU A 88 -26.00 -2.38 -5.26
N ARG A 89 -25.14 -2.49 -6.26
CA ARG A 89 -25.51 -2.88 -7.64
C ARG A 89 -25.34 -4.37 -7.92
N ALA A 90 -24.34 -5.01 -7.33
CA ALA A 90 -23.94 -6.38 -7.66
C ALA A 90 -24.73 -7.45 -6.89
N LEU A 91 -25.25 -7.12 -5.70
CA LEU A 91 -25.92 -8.11 -4.84
C LEU A 91 -27.44 -7.89 -4.79
N PRO A 92 -28.25 -8.96 -4.92
CA PRO A 92 -29.68 -8.91 -4.63
C PRO A 92 -29.95 -8.42 -3.20
N SER A 93 -31.10 -7.80 -2.96
CA SER A 93 -31.44 -7.18 -1.66
C SER A 93 -31.33 -8.14 -0.46
N ASN A 94 -31.59 -9.44 -0.66
CA ASN A 94 -31.50 -10.47 0.39
C ASN A 94 -30.07 -10.97 0.67
N GLN A 95 -29.08 -10.51 -0.11
CA GLN A 95 -27.65 -10.82 0.08
C GLN A 95 -26.84 -9.59 0.48
N GLN A 96 -27.51 -8.45 0.71
CA GLN A 96 -26.86 -7.23 1.16
C GLN A 96 -26.27 -7.40 2.57
N PRO A 97 -25.08 -6.85 2.84
CA PRO A 97 -24.52 -6.87 4.18
C PRO A 97 -25.39 -6.04 5.14
N PRO A 98 -25.38 -6.34 6.45
CA PRO A 98 -26.17 -5.60 7.45
C PRO A 98 -25.89 -4.09 7.50
N SER A 99 -24.72 -3.66 7.00
CA SER A 99 -24.32 -2.26 6.90
C SER A 99 -23.33 -2.10 5.76
N ILE A 100 -23.80 -1.57 4.64
CA ILE A 100 -22.97 -1.30 3.45
C ILE A 100 -21.76 -0.42 3.79
N PRO A 101 -21.86 0.68 4.57
CA PRO A 101 -20.69 1.51 4.87
C PRO A 101 -19.60 0.76 5.65
N ARG A 102 -19.97 -0.03 6.66
CA ARG A 102 -18.98 -0.82 7.44
C ARG A 102 -18.34 -1.90 6.58
N HIS A 103 -19.15 -2.57 5.75
CA HIS A 103 -18.67 -3.59 4.84
C HIS A 103 -17.71 -3.00 3.79
N ALA A 104 -18.05 -1.84 3.23
CA ALA A 104 -17.18 -1.11 2.31
C ALA A 104 -15.86 -0.71 2.98
N GLY A 105 -15.90 -0.22 4.22
CA GLY A 105 -14.68 0.10 4.98
C GLY A 105 -13.75 -1.10 5.15
N MET A 106 -14.29 -2.28 5.47
CA MET A 106 -13.49 -3.51 5.53
C MET A 106 -12.80 -3.80 4.19
N HIS A 107 -13.55 -3.76 3.08
CA HIS A 107 -12.99 -3.99 1.75
C HIS A 107 -11.89 -2.98 1.42
N VAL A 108 -12.12 -1.69 1.69
CA VAL A 108 -11.13 -0.63 1.43
C VAL A 108 -9.82 -0.90 2.18
N ILE A 109 -9.88 -1.35 3.44
CA ILE A 109 -8.67 -1.66 4.21
C ILE A 109 -7.91 -2.82 3.57
N VAL A 110 -8.60 -3.91 3.19
CA VAL A 110 -7.95 -5.06 2.54
C VAL A 110 -7.38 -4.69 1.16
N GLU A 111 -8.13 -3.93 0.36
CA GLU A 111 -7.65 -3.45 -0.94
C GLU A 111 -6.43 -2.52 -0.80
N ASN A 112 -6.41 -1.68 0.23
CA ASN A 112 -5.25 -0.85 0.55
C ASN A 112 -4.04 -1.70 0.95
N GLN A 113 -4.21 -2.75 1.74
CA GLN A 113 -3.13 -3.69 2.10
C GLN A 113 -2.59 -4.42 0.87
N LEU A 114 -3.46 -4.85 -0.04
CA LEU A 114 -3.07 -5.49 -1.30
C LEU A 114 -2.35 -4.52 -2.24
N ALA A 115 -2.82 -3.29 -2.33
CA ALA A 115 -2.24 -2.28 -3.21
C ALA A 115 -0.89 -1.75 -2.67
N SER A 116 -0.76 -1.60 -1.35
CA SER A 116 0.49 -1.17 -0.70
C SER A 116 1.53 -2.30 -0.62
N GLY A 117 1.08 -3.55 -0.62
CA GLY A 117 1.92 -4.72 -0.36
C GLY A 117 2.17 -4.99 1.12
N GLU A 118 1.46 -4.29 2.02
CA GLU A 118 1.69 -4.34 3.47
C GLU A 118 0.40 -4.66 4.25
N PRO A 119 0.35 -5.75 5.04
CA PRO A 119 1.41 -6.75 5.20
C PRO A 119 1.49 -7.70 3.99
N PRO A 120 2.68 -8.24 3.66
CA PRO A 120 2.86 -9.16 2.52
C PRO A 120 2.00 -10.43 2.63
N GLU A 121 1.66 -10.84 3.84
CA GLU A 121 0.77 -11.96 4.15
C GLU A 121 -0.63 -11.76 3.55
N THR A 122 -1.09 -10.52 3.34
CA THR A 122 -2.38 -10.24 2.69
C THR A 122 -2.39 -10.75 1.25
N SER A 123 -1.34 -10.44 0.48
CA SER A 123 -1.20 -10.90 -0.90
C SER A 123 -0.99 -12.41 -0.96
N ALA A 124 -0.18 -12.95 -0.04
CA ALA A 124 0.03 -14.40 0.06
C ALA A 124 -1.26 -15.16 0.40
N ALA A 125 -2.09 -14.62 1.30
CA ALA A 125 -3.40 -15.17 1.64
C ALA A 125 -4.36 -15.12 0.45
N LEU A 126 -4.43 -13.99 -0.26
CA LEU A 126 -5.27 -13.85 -1.45
C LEU A 126 -4.91 -14.88 -2.52
N GLN A 127 -3.62 -15.03 -2.82
CA GLN A 127 -3.14 -16.00 -3.82
C GLN A 127 -3.48 -17.43 -3.43
N ARG A 128 -3.30 -17.78 -2.15
CA ARG A 128 -3.63 -19.12 -1.64
C ARG A 128 -5.13 -19.41 -1.73
N LEU A 129 -5.98 -18.50 -1.23
CA LEU A 129 -7.43 -18.66 -1.27
C LEU A 129 -7.97 -18.76 -2.71
N PHE A 130 -7.40 -18.00 -3.63
CA PHE A 130 -7.72 -18.09 -5.05
C PHE A 130 -7.30 -19.44 -5.64
N ALA A 131 -6.10 -19.94 -5.31
CA ALA A 131 -5.63 -21.25 -5.73
C ALA A 131 -6.47 -22.42 -5.17
N GLU A 132 -7.07 -22.23 -4.00
CA GLU A 132 -8.02 -23.15 -3.36
C GLU A 132 -9.46 -23.02 -3.92
N GLY A 133 -9.69 -22.11 -4.87
CA GLY A 133 -10.93 -22.04 -5.65
C GLY A 133 -11.92 -20.93 -5.28
N LEU A 134 -11.56 -20.01 -4.36
CA LEU A 134 -12.41 -18.85 -4.09
C LEU A 134 -12.35 -17.82 -5.22
N SER A 135 -13.49 -17.14 -5.44
CA SER A 135 -13.50 -15.89 -6.20
C SER A 135 -12.63 -14.86 -5.48
N ARG A 136 -12.10 -13.87 -6.21
CA ARG A 136 -11.35 -12.78 -5.57
C ARG A 136 -12.23 -12.06 -4.54
N HIS A 137 -13.51 -11.85 -4.84
CA HIS A 137 -14.45 -11.22 -3.92
C HIS A 137 -14.61 -12.03 -2.61
N ASP A 138 -14.80 -13.34 -2.70
CA ASP A 138 -14.90 -14.20 -1.51
C ASP A 138 -13.59 -14.27 -0.73
N ALA A 139 -12.45 -14.23 -1.42
CA ALA A 139 -11.15 -14.18 -0.78
C ALA A 139 -10.93 -12.85 -0.03
N LEU A 140 -11.41 -11.71 -0.56
CA LEU A 140 -11.44 -10.44 0.17
C LEU A 140 -12.32 -10.54 1.41
N HIS A 141 -13.49 -11.20 1.33
CA HIS A 141 -14.34 -11.42 2.49
C HIS A 141 -13.63 -12.27 3.55
N ALA A 142 -12.94 -13.35 3.15
CA ALA A 142 -12.22 -14.21 4.08
C ALA A 142 -11.07 -13.47 4.80
N ILE A 143 -10.29 -12.67 4.07
CA ILE A 143 -9.25 -11.81 4.66
C ILE A 143 -9.88 -10.75 5.57
N GLY A 144 -10.96 -10.12 5.10
CA GLY A 144 -11.75 -9.14 5.84
C GLY A 144 -12.29 -9.66 7.16
N TRP A 145 -12.69 -10.93 7.21
CA TRP A 145 -13.12 -11.57 8.44
C TRP A 145 -11.99 -11.61 9.48
N VAL A 146 -10.79 -12.05 9.10
CA VAL A 146 -9.60 -12.04 9.98
C VAL A 146 -9.33 -10.61 10.47
N LEU A 147 -9.36 -9.62 9.57
CA LEU A 147 -9.18 -8.21 9.92
C LEU A 147 -10.19 -7.75 10.98
N THR A 148 -11.48 -8.06 10.79
CA THR A 148 -12.54 -7.62 11.71
C THR A 148 -12.47 -8.30 13.07
N GLU A 149 -12.02 -9.56 13.14
CA GLU A 149 -11.77 -10.24 14.42
C GLU A 149 -10.65 -9.53 15.20
N HIS A 150 -9.56 -9.21 14.53
CA HIS A 150 -8.42 -8.50 15.12
C HIS A 150 -8.78 -7.08 15.58
N MET A 151 -9.50 -6.32 14.75
CA MET A 151 -10.02 -5.01 15.14
C MET A 151 -10.98 -5.10 16.33
N GLY A 152 -11.89 -6.08 16.31
CA GLY A 152 -12.86 -6.28 17.39
C GLY A 152 -12.20 -6.64 18.72
N GLN A 153 -11.17 -7.48 18.71
CA GLN A 153 -10.39 -7.83 19.90
C GLN A 153 -9.63 -6.61 20.45
N ALA A 154 -8.91 -5.89 19.58
CA ALA A 154 -8.18 -4.67 19.93
C ALA A 154 -9.11 -3.60 20.54
N MET A 155 -10.28 -3.37 19.95
CA MET A 155 -11.28 -2.43 20.48
C MET A 155 -11.81 -2.83 21.86
N LYS A 156 -12.07 -4.13 22.08
CA LYS A 156 -12.52 -4.64 23.39
C LYS A 156 -11.43 -4.52 24.46
N ALA A 157 -10.18 -4.78 24.09
CA ALA A 157 -9.02 -4.64 24.97
C ALA A 157 -8.59 -3.18 25.18
N GLN A 158 -9.07 -2.26 24.33
CA GLN A 158 -8.61 -0.86 24.25
C GLN A 158 -7.10 -0.76 23.96
N GLU A 159 -6.60 -1.67 23.13
CA GLU A 159 -5.20 -1.77 22.73
C GLU A 159 -5.05 -1.60 21.21
N PRO A 160 -3.85 -1.29 20.71
CA PRO A 160 -3.56 -1.35 19.28
C PRO A 160 -3.77 -2.76 18.71
N VAL A 161 -4.04 -2.86 17.41
CA VAL A 161 -4.08 -4.16 16.73
C VAL A 161 -2.70 -4.81 16.80
N ASP A 162 -2.64 -6.06 17.24
CA ASP A 162 -1.45 -6.89 17.20
C ASP A 162 -1.14 -7.28 15.76
N ALA A 163 -0.23 -6.53 15.12
CA ALA A 163 0.12 -6.71 13.73
C ALA A 163 0.81 -8.06 13.45
N GLU A 164 1.61 -8.56 14.40
CA GLU A 164 2.29 -9.86 14.25
C GLU A 164 1.29 -10.99 14.27
N ARG A 165 0.35 -10.95 15.22
CA ARG A 165 -0.71 -11.95 15.29
C ARG A 165 -1.65 -11.88 14.09
N TYR A 166 -2.00 -10.68 13.62
CA TYR A 166 -2.79 -10.49 12.40
C TYR A 166 -2.10 -11.14 11.18
N ALA A 167 -0.81 -10.85 10.96
CA ALA A 167 -0.03 -11.46 9.89
C ALA A 167 0.04 -13.00 10.02
N GLN A 168 0.25 -13.50 11.25
CA GLN A 168 0.28 -14.94 11.51
C GLN A 168 -1.07 -15.61 11.18
N ASP A 169 -2.20 -14.99 11.52
CA ASP A 169 -3.52 -15.53 11.20
C ASP A 169 -3.82 -15.47 9.70
N LEU A 170 -3.39 -14.40 9.01
CA LEU A 170 -3.46 -14.34 7.54
C LEU A 170 -2.65 -15.47 6.88
N SER A 171 -1.46 -15.79 7.40
CA SER A 171 -0.62 -16.86 6.85
C SER A 171 -1.26 -18.26 6.94
N GLN A 172 -2.13 -18.45 7.95
CA GLN A 172 -2.83 -19.70 8.23
C GLN A 172 -4.27 -19.73 7.69
N LEU A 173 -4.70 -18.68 6.98
CA LEU A 173 -6.03 -18.61 6.41
C LEU A 173 -6.12 -19.51 5.17
N THR A 174 -7.03 -20.48 5.22
CA THR A 174 -7.39 -21.40 4.12
C THR A 174 -8.90 -21.35 3.88
N VAL A 175 -9.35 -21.88 2.75
CA VAL A 175 -10.77 -22.02 2.40
C VAL A 175 -11.48 -22.90 3.43
N ASP A 176 -10.88 -24.01 3.85
CA ASP A 176 -11.46 -24.85 4.90
C ASP A 176 -11.68 -24.09 6.22
N ARG A 177 -10.69 -23.27 6.63
CA ARG A 177 -10.80 -22.45 7.84
C ARG A 177 -11.88 -21.37 7.70
N TRP A 178 -12.01 -20.78 6.53
CA TRP A 178 -13.06 -19.81 6.21
C TRP A 178 -14.46 -20.45 6.23
N LEU A 179 -14.65 -21.57 5.52
CA LEU A 179 -15.93 -22.26 5.40
C LEU A 179 -16.40 -22.86 6.73
N SER A 180 -15.47 -23.40 7.53
CA SER A 180 -15.78 -23.89 8.89
C SER A 180 -16.38 -22.79 9.78
N LYS A 181 -16.08 -21.52 9.49
CA LYS A 181 -16.62 -20.36 10.21
C LYS A 181 -17.88 -19.78 9.57
N ALA A 182 -18.03 -19.90 8.25
CA ALA A 182 -19.28 -19.54 7.57
C ALA A 182 -20.46 -20.43 8.00
N ALA A 183 -20.19 -21.70 8.34
CA ALA A 183 -21.18 -22.65 8.83
C ALA A 183 -21.67 -22.39 10.28
N ASP A 184 -20.94 -21.59 11.06
CA ASP A 184 -21.27 -21.21 12.45
C ASP A 184 -22.17 -19.95 12.52
N LYS A 185 -22.67 -19.45 11.38
CA LYS A 185 -23.57 -18.30 11.34
C LYS A 185 -25.02 -18.77 11.61
N PRO A 186 -25.69 -18.35 12.70
CA PRO A 186 -27.06 -18.73 13.00
C PRO A 186 -28.07 -18.19 11.97
#